data_AF-A0A920VHQ5-F1
#
_entry.id   AF-A0A920VHQ5-F1
#
_cell.length_a   1.000
_cell.length_b   1.000
_cell.length_c   1.000
_cell.angle_alpha   90.00
_cell.angle_beta   90.00
_cell.angle_gamma   90.00
#
_symmetry.space_group_name_H-M   'P 1'
#
loop_
_entity.id
_entity.type
_entity.pdbx_description
1 polymer ?
#
loop_
_entity_poly.entity_id
_entity_poly.type
_entity_poly.pdbx_seq_one_letter_code
_entity_poly.pdbx_strand_id
1 'polypeptide(L)' 'MDLQGGSSAPECAGRIHTDFQRGFIRAETIRWDTLLDEGSWSSARDSGLVRSEGKEYRPEDGDVMEFRFNV' A
#
# COMPACT_ATOMS: atom_id res chain seq x y z
N MET A 1 -3.05 5.35 -11.71
CA MET A 1 -2.82 3.93 -12.08
C MET A 1 -4.17 3.26 -11.92
N ASP A 2 -4.86 2.92 -13.02
CA ASP A 2 -6.19 2.32 -12.89
C ASP A 2 -6.06 0.98 -12.15
N LEU A 3 -6.56 0.95 -10.92
CA LEU A 3 -6.85 -0.29 -10.22
C LEU A 3 -8.02 -0.90 -10.99
N GLN A 4 -7.75 -1.78 -11.97
CA GLN A 4 -8.79 -2.68 -12.47
C GLN A 4 -9.43 -3.32 -11.24
N GLY A 5 -10.66 -2.90 -10.93
CA GLY A 5 -11.28 -3.10 -9.62
C GLY A 5 -11.20 -4.58 -9.24
N GLY A 6 -10.30 -4.91 -8.32
CA GLY A 6 -10.03 -6.30 -7.96
C GLY A 6 -8.56 -6.72 -7.93
N SER A 7 -7.58 -5.94 -8.39
CA SER A 7 -6.17 -6.29 -8.15
C SER A 7 -5.85 -6.32 -6.65
N SER A 8 -5.18 -7.38 -6.21
CA SER A 8 -4.66 -7.51 -4.85
C SER A 8 -3.39 -6.66 -4.65
N ALA A 9 -3.01 -6.42 -3.40
CA ALA A 9 -1.81 -5.65 -3.07
C ALA A 9 -0.51 -6.20 -3.73
N PRO A 10 -0.26 -7.53 -3.79
CA PRO A 10 0.88 -8.08 -4.53
C PRO A 10 0.82 -7.80 -6.03
N GLU A 11 -0.35 -7.88 -6.66
CA GLU A 11 -0.51 -7.60 -8.09
C GLU A 11 -0.28 -6.11 -8.40
N CYS A 12 -0.73 -5.22 -7.52
CA CYS A 12 -0.43 -3.79 -7.61
C CYS A 12 1.08 -3.53 -7.48
N ALA A 13 1.77 -4.19 -6.55
CA ALA A 13 3.22 -4.10 -6.41
C ALA A 13 3.95 -4.61 -7.68
N GLY A 14 3.45 -5.68 -8.30
CA GLY A 14 3.99 -6.27 -9.52
C GLY A 14 4.00 -5.35 -10.73
N ARG A 15 3.02 -4.46 -10.81
CA ARG A 15 2.93 -3.43 -11.86
C ARG A 15 4.00 -2.33 -11.71
N ILE A 16 4.59 -2.16 -10.51
CA ILE A 16 5.77 -1.31 -10.29
C ILE A 16 7.02 -2.09 -10.73
N HIS A 17 7.17 -3.32 -10.22
CA HIS A 17 8.23 -4.23 -10.63
C HIS A 17 7.85 -5.68 -10.33
N THR A 18 8.14 -6.62 -11.24
CA THR A 18 7.75 -8.03 -11.09
C THR A 18 8.35 -8.70 -9.85
N ASP A 19 9.53 -8.25 -9.42
CA ASP A 19 10.15 -8.78 -8.20
C ASP A 19 9.41 -8.38 -6.93
N PHE A 20 8.72 -7.23 -6.91
CA PHE A 20 7.95 -6.82 -5.73
C PHE A 20 6.74 -7.73 -5.52
N GLN A 21 6.12 -8.22 -6.60
CA GLN A 21 5.04 -9.21 -6.50
C GLN A 21 5.55 -10.56 -5.98
N ARG A 22 6.70 -11.02 -6.48
CA ARG A 22 7.32 -12.29 -6.04
C ARG A 22 7.78 -12.22 -4.59
N GLY A 23 8.41 -11.12 -4.22
CA GLY A 23 8.97 -10.85 -2.90
C GLY A 23 7.98 -10.26 -1.89
N PHE A 24 6.71 -10.08 -2.24
CA PHE A 24 5.75 -9.34 -1.42
C PHE A 24 5.62 -9.93 -0.01
N ILE A 25 5.81 -9.06 1.00
CA ILE A 25 5.60 -9.38 2.41
C ILE A 25 4.26 -8.78 2.87
N ARG A 26 4.12 -7.45 2.75
CA ARG A 26 2.94 -6.68 3.15
C ARG A 26 2.93 -5.30 2.49
N ALA A 27 1.79 -4.63 2.51
CA ALA A 27 1.67 -3.23 2.16
C ALA A 27 1.33 -2.40 3.40
N GLU A 28 2.08 -1.34 3.66
CA GLU A 28 1.66 -0.31 4.61
C GLU A 28 0.78 0.69 3.88
N THR A 29 -0.45 0.88 4.34
CA THR A 29 -1.52 1.55 3.58
C THR A 29 -2.20 2.63 4.42
N ILE A 30 -2.46 3.77 3.80
CA ILE A 30 -3.24 4.86 4.39
C ILE A 30 -4.06 5.57 3.31
N ARG A 31 -5.19 6.12 3.69
CA ARG A 31 -6.01 6.98 2.83
C ARG A 31 -5.28 8.29 2.51
N TRP A 32 -5.30 8.73 1.26
CA TRP A 32 -4.62 9.96 0.82
C TRP A 32 -5.06 11.20 1.61
N ASP A 33 -6.36 11.30 1.91
CA ASP A 33 -6.95 12.42 2.65
C ASP A 33 -6.42 12.46 4.09
N THR A 34 -6.41 11.29 4.76
CA THR A 34 -5.81 11.16 6.09
C THR A 34 -4.32 11.45 6.11
N LEU A 35 -3.58 11.05 5.06
CA LEU A 35 -2.14 11.35 4.96
C LEU A 35 -1.89 12.86 4.81
N LEU A 36 -2.75 13.58 4.10
CA LEU A 36 -2.66 15.04 3.99
C LEU A 36 -2.99 15.73 5.31
N ASP A 37 -4.00 15.26 6.02
CA ASP A 37 -4.38 15.81 7.34
C ASP A 37 -3.26 15.63 8.38
N GLU A 38 -2.56 14.49 8.35
CA GLU A 38 -1.38 14.23 9.20
C GLU A 38 -0.10 14.96 8.71
N GLY A 39 -0.10 15.47 7.48
CA GLY A 39 0.99 16.23 6.88
C GLY A 39 2.25 15.44 6.51
N SER A 40 2.44 14.22 7.02
CA SER A 40 3.55 13.34 6.64
C SER A 40 3.29 11.87 6.95
N TRP A 41 3.98 10.97 6.23
CA TRP A 41 3.92 9.53 6.48
C TRP A 41 4.41 9.16 7.89
N SER A 42 5.49 9.81 8.36
CA SER A 42 6.02 9.58 9.70
C SER A 42 5.02 9.95 10.78
N SER A 43 4.37 11.13 10.68
CA SER A 43 3.29 11.52 11.62
C SER A 43 2.17 10.50 11.61
N ALA A 44 1.67 10.13 10.44
CA ALA A 44 0.58 9.18 10.32
C ALA A 44 0.93 7.79 10.90
N ARG A 45 2.18 7.36 10.75
CA ARG A 45 2.68 6.11 11.32
C ARG A 45 2.80 6.18 12.83
N ASP A 46 3.33 7.28 13.38
CA ASP A 46 3.46 7.50 14.82
C ASP A 46 2.09 7.64 15.49
N SER A 47 1.11 8.21 14.78
CA SER A 47 -0.31 8.29 15.16
C SER A 47 -1.08 6.96 15.02
N GLY A 48 -0.45 5.91 14.48
CA GLY A 48 -1.06 4.58 14.33
C GLY A 48 -2.12 4.47 13.22
N LEU A 49 -2.15 5.41 12.27
CA LEU A 49 -3.15 5.47 11.19
C LEU A 49 -2.76 4.62 9.97
N VAL A 50 -1.48 4.26 9.84
CA VAL A 50 -0.97 3.40 8.77
C VAL A 50 -1.31 1.94 9.06
N ARG A 51 -2.11 1.33 8.18
CA ARG A 51 -2.53 -0.08 8.29
C ARG A 51 -1.50 -1.00 7.67
N SER A 52 -1.40 -2.22 8.20
CA SER A 52 -0.57 -3.29 7.65
C SER A 52 -1.43 -4.31 6.93
N GLU A 53 -1.37 -4.30 5.62
CA GLU A 53 -2.24 -5.07 4.75
C GLU A 53 -1.52 -6.28 4.14
N GLY A 54 -2.19 -7.43 4.14
CA GLY A 54 -1.67 -8.70 3.66
C GLY A 54 -1.86 -8.94 2.16
N LYS A 55 -1.57 -10.16 1.71
CA LYS A 55 -1.66 -10.55 0.30
C LYS A 55 -3.08 -10.50 -0.28
N GLU A 56 -4.08 -10.72 0.55
CA GLU A 56 -5.50 -10.71 0.16
C GLU A 56 -6.10 -9.30 0.12
N TYR A 57 -5.37 -8.28 0.58
CA TYR A 57 -5.87 -6.92 0.56
C TYR A 57 -6.09 -6.45 -0.87
N ARG A 58 -7.24 -5.81 -1.11
CA ARG A 58 -7.59 -5.21 -2.39
C ARG A 58 -7.54 -3.70 -2.20
N PRO A 59 -6.52 -3.02 -2.74
CA PRO A 59 -6.41 -1.57 -2.63
C PRO A 59 -7.62 -0.87 -3.22
N GLU A 60 -8.00 0.22 -2.56
CA GLU A 60 -9.08 1.10 -3.01
C GLU A 60 -8.52 2.35 -3.68
N ASP A 61 -9.33 2.99 -4.51
CA ASP A 61 -8.94 4.26 -5.13
C ASP A 61 -8.64 5.30 -4.05
N GLY A 62 -7.45 5.90 -4.11
CA GLY A 62 -6.98 6.85 -3.10
C GLY A 62 -6.20 6.23 -1.93
N ASP A 63 -5.91 4.92 -1.96
CA ASP A 63 -4.90 4.37 -1.07
C ASP A 63 -3.50 4.83 -1.47
N VAL A 64 -2.74 5.29 -0.48
CA VAL A 64 -1.30 5.52 -0.55
C VAL A 64 -0.61 4.33 0.12
N MET A 65 0.33 3.70 -0.59
CA MET A 65 0.89 2.41 -0.18
C MET A 65 2.42 2.38 -0.24
N GLU A 66 3.05 1.87 0.81
CA GLU A 66 4.46 1.43 0.82
C GLU A 66 4.54 -0.10 0.82
N PHE A 67 5.13 -0.68 -0.22
CA PHE A 67 5.30 -2.14 -0.31
C PHE A 67 6.57 -2.60 0.40
N ARG A 68 6.43 -3.58 1.30
CA ARG A 68 7.55 -4.32 1.88
C ARG A 68 7.73 -5.62 1.10
N PHE A 69 8.93 -5.84 0.59
CA PHE A 69 9.29 -7.03 -0.16
C PHE A 69 10.69 -7.52 0.23
N ASN A 70 10.97 -8.80 -0.03
CA ASN A 70 12.31 -9.36 0.03
C ASN A 70 12.82 -9.65 -1.38
N VAL A 71 14.12 -9.45 -1.60
CA VAL A 71 14.83 -9.76 -2.85
C VAL A 71 15.74 -10.96 -2.65
#